data_AF-U4TWA2-F1
#
_entry.id   AF-U4TWA2-F1
#
_cell.length_a   1.000
_cell.length_b   1.000
_cell.length_c   1.000
_cell.angle_alpha   90.00
_cell.angle_beta   90.00
_cell.angle_gamma   90.00
#
_symmetry.space_group_name_H-M   'P 1'
#
loop_
_entity.id
_entity.type
_entity.pdbx_description
1 polymer ?
#
loop_
_entity_poly.entity_id
_entity_poly.type
_entity_poly.pdbx_seq_one_letter_code
_entity_poly.pdbx_strand_id
1 'polypeptide(L)'
;MGSSFSNYVVSTVRVTWTEAFVLCKQSGMELVSIKTAEEHDAIAQALSHYSTKKGVANGYWISARRFTGNSIVWFNSGKPLIYTNFADGQPDNAGNDEECVEFFMPLEKSYKWNDINCGHKAGYICQVRNECD
;
A
#
# COMPACT_ATOMS: atom_id res chain seq x y z
N MET A 1 2.25 30.81 -6.01
CA MET A 1 2.97 29.90 -5.09
C MET A 1 1.97 29.39 -4.07
N GLY A 2 1.85 28.06 -3.93
CA GLY A 2 1.26 27.44 -2.74
C GLY A 2 -0.18 26.93 -2.85
N SER A 3 -0.33 25.65 -3.19
CA SER A 3 -1.27 24.75 -2.53
C SER A 3 -0.88 23.31 -2.89
N SER A 4 0.04 22.75 -2.10
CA SER A 4 0.32 21.32 -2.12
C SER A 4 -0.92 20.62 -1.57
N PHE A 5 -1.79 20.13 -2.45
CA PHE A 5 -2.73 19.10 -2.06
C PHE A 5 -1.91 17.84 -1.89
N SER A 6 -1.81 17.31 -0.67
CA SER A 6 -1.17 16.02 -0.46
C SER A 6 -1.86 15.00 -1.38
N ASN A 7 -1.12 14.42 -2.33
CA ASN A 7 -1.64 13.44 -3.27
C ASN A 7 -2.08 12.13 -2.59
N TYR A 8 -1.83 11.99 -1.28
CA TYR A 8 -2.06 10.80 -0.49
C TYR A 8 -2.85 11.11 0.78
N VAL A 9 -3.77 10.21 1.15
CA VAL A 9 -4.52 10.22 2.40
C VAL A 9 -4.27 8.89 3.12
N VAL A 10 -3.84 8.97 4.36
CA VAL A 10 -3.57 7.80 5.22
C VAL A 10 -4.76 7.59 6.15
N SER A 11 -5.28 6.36 6.19
CA SER A 11 -6.27 5.92 7.18
C SER A 11 -5.67 4.87 8.08
N THR A 12 -5.83 5.06 9.39
CA THR A 12 -5.41 4.10 10.42
C THR A 12 -6.51 3.11 10.79
N VAL A 13 -7.70 3.22 10.18
CA VAL A 13 -8.80 2.28 10.37
C VAL A 13 -8.41 0.92 9.79
N ARG A 14 -8.49 -0.14 10.61
CA ARG A 14 -8.04 -1.47 10.22
C ARG A 14 -9.14 -2.23 9.48
N VAL A 15 -8.90 -2.48 8.20
CA VAL A 15 -9.83 -3.14 7.28
C VAL A 15 -9.09 -4.17 6.41
N THR A 16 -9.83 -5.05 5.75
CA THR A 16 -9.29 -5.95 4.72
C THR A 16 -8.86 -5.17 3.47
N TRP A 17 -8.07 -5.79 2.62
CA TRP A 17 -7.60 -5.14 1.38
C TRP A 17 -8.79 -4.71 0.48
N THR A 18 -9.81 -5.58 0.36
CA THR A 18 -11.00 -5.29 -0.46
C THR A 18 -11.79 -4.11 0.10
N GLU A 19 -11.96 -4.04 1.43
CA GLU A 19 -12.61 -2.90 2.08
C GLU A 19 -11.82 -1.61 1.86
N ALA A 20 -10.49 -1.64 2.02
CA ALA A 20 -9.62 -0.48 1.73
C ALA A 20 -9.77 0.02 0.29
N PHE A 21 -9.78 -0.89 -0.68
CA PHE A 21 -9.97 -0.56 -2.09
C PHE A 21 -11.32 0.13 -2.34
N VAL A 22 -12.40 -0.39 -1.74
CA VAL A 22 -13.74 0.18 -1.84
C VAL A 22 -13.82 1.54 -1.16
N LEU A 23 -13.24 1.69 0.03
CA LEU A 23 -13.28 2.94 0.81
C LEU A 23 -12.55 4.09 0.11
N CYS A 24 -11.39 3.83 -0.51
CA CYS A 24 -10.73 4.84 -1.34
C CYS A 24 -11.63 5.25 -2.51
N LYS A 25 -12.23 4.29 -3.22
CA LYS A 25 -13.14 4.58 -4.34
C LYS A 25 -14.38 5.38 -3.93
N GLN A 26 -15.00 5.04 -2.81
CA GLN A 26 -16.16 5.76 -2.27
C GLN A 26 -15.81 7.21 -1.90
N SER A 27 -14.55 7.49 -1.62
CA SER A 27 -14.03 8.83 -1.33
C SER A 27 -13.59 9.59 -2.59
N GLY A 28 -13.85 9.06 -3.80
CA GLY A 28 -13.39 9.64 -5.06
C GLY A 28 -11.89 9.50 -5.31
N MET A 29 -11.23 8.58 -4.62
CA MET A 29 -9.79 8.32 -4.65
C MET A 29 -9.51 6.90 -5.14
N GLU A 30 -8.24 6.53 -5.25
CA GLU A 30 -7.82 5.15 -5.54
C GLU A 30 -6.93 4.63 -4.42
N LEU A 31 -6.92 3.32 -4.18
CA LEU A 31 -5.89 2.73 -3.32
C LEU A 31 -4.52 2.97 -3.99
N VAL A 32 -3.51 3.35 -3.21
CA VAL A 32 -2.26 3.89 -3.77
C VAL A 32 -1.50 2.89 -4.63
N SER A 33 -0.93 3.36 -5.74
CA SER A 33 0.04 2.68 -6.57
C SER A 33 1.35 3.46 -6.52
N ILE A 34 2.48 2.77 -6.36
CA ILE A 34 3.78 3.41 -6.13
C ILE A 34 4.70 3.08 -7.31
N LYS A 35 4.85 4.03 -8.22
CA LYS A 35 5.53 3.88 -9.51
C LYS A 35 6.98 4.33 -9.46
N THR A 36 7.38 5.14 -8.48
CA THR A 36 8.76 5.65 -8.35
C THR A 36 9.26 5.64 -6.90
N ALA A 37 10.59 5.79 -6.75
CA ALA A 37 11.21 5.93 -5.44
C ALA A 37 10.78 7.22 -4.73
N GLU A 38 10.56 8.31 -5.47
CA GLU A 38 10.11 9.59 -4.92
C GLU A 38 8.68 9.48 -4.34
N GLU A 39 7.80 8.73 -5.02
CA GLU A 39 6.46 8.43 -4.49
C GLU A 39 6.53 7.59 -3.21
N HIS A 40 7.41 6.58 -3.20
CA HIS A 40 7.66 5.75 -2.02
C HIS A 40 8.12 6.60 -0.82
N ASP A 41 9.12 7.45 -1.03
CA ASP A 41 9.71 8.29 0.01
C ASP A 41 8.70 9.31 0.54
N ALA A 42 7.87 9.89 -0.32
CA ALA A 42 6.80 10.79 0.08
C ALA A 42 5.76 10.09 0.99
N ILE A 43 5.40 8.84 0.67
CA ILE A 43 4.51 8.03 1.50
C ILE A 43 5.17 7.66 2.83
N ALA A 44 6.42 7.22 2.82
CA ALA A 44 7.18 6.90 4.03
C ALA A 44 7.29 8.13 4.96
N GLN A 45 7.56 9.31 4.40
CA GLN A 45 7.58 10.57 5.14
C GLN A 45 6.20 10.89 5.74
N ALA A 46 5.12 10.75 4.98
CA ALA A 46 3.76 10.96 5.48
C ALA A 46 3.45 10.02 6.65
N LEU A 47 3.82 8.74 6.54
CA LEU A 47 3.61 7.73 7.58
C LEU A 47 4.43 7.97 8.85
N SER A 48 5.58 8.64 8.76
CA SER A 48 6.41 8.97 9.93
C SER A 48 5.66 9.76 11.01
N HIS A 49 4.65 10.55 10.60
CA HIS A 49 3.79 11.32 11.50
C HIS A 49 2.70 10.47 12.19
N TYR A 50 2.38 9.30 11.64
CA TYR A 50 1.40 8.36 12.17
C TYR A 50 2.04 7.33 13.12
N SER A 51 3.23 7.64 13.65
CA SER A 51 4.01 6.80 14.56
C SER A 51 3.11 6.15 15.61
N THR A 52 3.02 4.82 15.52
CA THR A 52 2.16 3.98 16.34
C THR A 52 2.59 4.02 17.79
N LYS A 53 1.62 3.97 18.72
CA LYS A 53 1.89 3.55 20.09
C LYS A 53 2.82 2.32 20.07
N LYS A 54 3.88 2.33 20.90
CA LYS A 54 4.80 1.19 21.02
C LYS A 54 4.02 -0.13 21.07
N GLY A 55 4.32 -1.05 20.16
CA GLY A 55 3.78 -2.41 20.16
C GLY A 55 2.63 -2.70 19.21
N VAL A 56 2.15 -1.75 18.40
CA VAL A 56 1.16 -2.04 17.35
C VAL A 56 1.80 -2.00 15.98
N ALA A 57 2.00 -3.19 15.42
CA ALA A 57 2.38 -3.39 14.04
C ALA A 57 1.26 -2.88 13.10
N ASN A 58 1.54 -1.84 12.30
CA ASN A 58 0.58 -1.25 11.36
C ASN A 58 1.13 -1.30 9.93
N GLY A 59 0.93 -2.42 9.23
CA GLY A 59 0.95 -2.40 7.77
C GLY A 59 -0.15 -1.49 7.23
N TYR A 60 0.07 -0.99 6.01
CA TYR A 60 -0.88 -0.17 5.28
C TYR A 60 -1.10 -0.73 3.88
N TRP A 61 -2.34 -1.04 3.52
CA TRP A 61 -2.66 -1.55 2.20
C TRP A 61 -2.29 -0.60 1.07
N ILE A 62 -1.69 -1.17 0.02
CA ILE A 62 -1.46 -0.55 -1.28
C ILE A 62 -2.17 -1.35 -2.36
N SER A 63 -2.33 -0.82 -3.57
CA SER A 63 -3.15 -1.44 -4.60
C SER A 63 -2.51 -2.66 -5.28
N ALA A 64 -1.25 -2.98 -4.95
CA ALA A 64 -0.57 -4.14 -5.48
C ALA A 64 -1.23 -5.44 -4.98
N ARG A 65 -1.50 -6.34 -5.92
CA ARG A 65 -2.11 -7.64 -5.66
C ARG A 65 -1.54 -8.70 -6.59
N ARG A 66 -1.37 -9.91 -6.07
CA ARG A 66 -1.05 -11.12 -6.82
C ARG A 66 -2.14 -11.42 -7.84
N PHE A 67 -1.73 -11.84 -9.03
CA PHE A 67 -2.55 -12.14 -10.18
C PHE A 67 -2.08 -13.45 -10.83
N THR A 68 -2.64 -13.82 -11.98
CA THR A 68 -2.36 -15.08 -12.68
C THR A 68 -0.86 -15.31 -12.88
N GLY A 69 -0.43 -16.56 -12.69
CA GLY A 69 0.97 -16.96 -12.87
C GLY A 69 1.91 -16.43 -11.78
N ASN A 70 1.39 -16.13 -10.59
CA ASN A 70 2.16 -15.63 -9.44
C ASN A 70 2.77 -14.23 -9.64
N SER A 71 2.32 -13.49 -10.65
CA SER A 71 2.73 -12.11 -10.90
C SER A 71 2.03 -11.16 -9.92
N ILE A 72 2.65 -10.01 -9.62
CA ILE A 72 2.00 -8.94 -8.84
C ILE A 72 1.81 -7.74 -9.76
N VAL A 73 0.62 -7.14 -9.72
CA VAL A 73 0.23 -6.01 -10.55
C VAL A 73 -0.42 -4.92 -9.70
N TRP A 74 -0.46 -3.69 -10.22
CA TRP A 74 -1.28 -2.64 -9.64
C TRP A 74 -2.75 -2.89 -9.98
N PHE A 75 -3.57 -3.28 -8.99
CA PHE A 75 -4.95 -3.70 -9.25
C PHE A 75 -5.83 -2.59 -9.83
N ASN A 76 -5.53 -1.32 -9.56
CA ASN A 76 -6.28 -0.20 -10.12
C ASN A 76 -6.11 -0.04 -11.64
N SER A 77 -4.95 -0.41 -12.20
CA SER A 77 -4.62 -0.22 -13.61
C SER A 77 -4.39 -1.50 -14.40
N GLY A 78 -4.16 -2.63 -13.71
CA GLY A 78 -3.72 -3.88 -14.32
C GLY A 78 -2.28 -3.84 -14.85
N LYS A 79 -1.56 -2.72 -14.68
CA LYS A 79 -0.17 -2.57 -15.14
C LYS A 79 0.79 -3.36 -14.22
N PRO A 80 1.89 -3.92 -14.76
CA PRO A 80 2.91 -4.58 -13.96
C PRO A 80 3.63 -3.58 -13.03
N LEU A 81 4.27 -4.10 -11.98
CA LEU A 81 5.14 -3.28 -11.12
C LEU A 81 6.40 -2.88 -11.90
N ILE A 82 6.62 -1.56 -12.07
CA ILE A 82 7.85 -1.00 -12.64
C ILE A 82 8.85 -0.54 -11.57
N TYR A 83 8.36 -0.35 -10.34
CA TYR A 83 9.12 -0.06 -9.15
C TYR A 83 8.65 -0.99 -8.04
N THR A 84 9.59 -1.50 -7.25
CA THR A 84 9.30 -2.33 -6.08
C THR A 84 10.18 -1.93 -4.91
N ASN A 85 9.64 -2.10 -3.70
CA ASN A 85 10.43 -1.93 -2.47
C ASN A 85 10.08 -3.02 -1.45
N PHE A 86 9.95 -4.26 -1.90
CA PHE A 86 9.73 -5.42 -1.04
C PHE A 86 10.87 -5.56 0.00
N ALA A 87 10.52 -6.10 1.16
CA ALA A 87 11.49 -6.46 2.18
C ALA A 87 12.35 -7.64 1.71
N ASP A 88 13.48 -7.86 2.37
CA ASP A 88 14.34 -8.99 2.06
C ASP A 88 13.57 -10.31 2.27
N GLY A 89 13.57 -11.17 1.25
CA GLY A 89 12.79 -12.41 1.23
C GLY A 89 11.38 -12.29 0.67
N GLN A 90 10.88 -11.07 0.43
CA GLN A 90 9.53 -10.83 -0.08
C GLN A 90 9.53 -10.48 -1.59
N PRO A 91 8.44 -10.77 -2.33
CA PRO A 91 7.25 -11.47 -1.87
C PRO A 91 7.43 -13.00 -1.81
N ASP A 92 7.06 -13.65 -0.72
CA ASP A 92 7.28 -15.10 -0.49
C ASP A 92 6.03 -15.96 -0.68
N ASN A 93 4.85 -15.35 -0.83
CA ASN A 93 3.57 -16.04 -0.96
C ASN A 93 3.37 -17.09 0.15
N ALA A 94 3.61 -16.74 1.41
CA ALA A 94 3.61 -17.70 2.51
C ALA A 94 2.30 -18.49 2.57
N GLY A 95 2.40 -19.83 2.69
CA GLY A 95 1.24 -20.72 2.71
C GLY A 95 0.42 -20.77 1.41
N ASN A 96 0.91 -20.15 0.32
CA ASN A 96 0.18 -19.92 -0.94
C ASN A 96 -1.11 -19.10 -0.79
N ASP A 97 -1.13 -18.18 0.19
CA ASP A 97 -2.33 -17.41 0.56
C ASP A 97 -2.04 -15.91 0.78
N GLU A 98 -0.94 -15.39 0.24
CA GLU A 98 -0.54 -13.99 0.37
C GLU A 98 -0.68 -13.27 -0.97
N GLU A 99 -1.92 -12.89 -1.25
CA GLU A 99 -2.28 -12.24 -2.50
C GLU A 99 -2.23 -10.71 -2.45
N CYS A 100 -2.19 -10.08 -1.28
CA CYS A 100 -2.32 -8.62 -1.16
C CYS A 100 -1.06 -8.00 -0.58
N VAL A 101 -0.71 -6.78 -0.99
CA VAL A 101 0.54 -6.14 -0.54
C VAL A 101 0.25 -5.02 0.45
N GLU A 102 0.97 -5.01 1.57
CA GLU A 102 1.03 -3.91 2.52
C GLU A 102 2.38 -3.19 2.49
N PHE A 103 2.32 -1.88 2.71
CA PHE A 103 3.44 -0.98 2.95
C PHE A 103 3.69 -0.92 4.46
N PHE A 104 4.97 -0.97 4.86
CA PHE A 104 5.48 -0.94 6.23
C PHE A 104 5.52 -2.31 6.92
N MET A 105 6.73 -2.87 6.99
CA MET A 105 7.07 -3.98 7.88
C MET A 105 7.34 -3.47 9.30
N PRO A 106 6.46 -3.74 10.28
CA PRO A 106 6.54 -3.09 11.58
C PRO A 106 7.67 -3.59 12.48
N LEU A 107 8.22 -4.77 12.18
CA LEU A 107 9.33 -5.36 12.91
C LEU A 107 10.67 -4.67 12.59
N GLU A 108 10.79 -4.07 11.41
CA GLU A 108 12.03 -3.44 10.95
C GLU A 108 11.96 -1.92 10.81
N LYS A 109 10.75 -1.33 10.88
CA LYS A 109 10.50 0.09 10.55
C LYS A 109 11.09 0.51 9.20
N SER A 110 11.24 -0.44 8.28
CA SER A 110 12.02 -0.25 7.05
C SER A 110 11.20 0.37 5.91
N TYR A 111 9.92 0.71 6.14
CA TYR A 111 8.96 1.18 5.13
C TYR A 111 8.90 0.27 3.88
N LYS A 112 9.37 -0.97 3.99
CA LYS A 112 9.36 -1.98 2.94
C LYS A 112 7.99 -2.61 2.75
N TRP A 113 7.80 -3.28 1.62
CA TRP A 113 6.56 -3.96 1.27
C TRP A 113 6.60 -5.44 1.65
N ASN A 114 5.43 -5.98 1.97
CA ASN A 114 5.21 -7.38 2.30
C ASN A 114 3.91 -7.83 1.62
N ASP A 115 3.89 -8.99 0.95
CA ASP A 115 2.62 -9.63 0.64
C ASP A 115 2.10 -10.37 1.88
N ILE A 116 0.78 -10.36 2.04
CA ILE A 116 0.10 -10.96 3.17
C ILE A 116 -1.33 -11.34 2.75
N ASN A 117 -1.95 -12.24 3.51
CA ASN A 117 -3.34 -12.63 3.30
C ASN A 117 -4.27 -11.40 3.23
N CYS A 118 -5.08 -11.31 2.19
CA CYS A 118 -5.97 -10.18 1.93
C CYS A 118 -7.03 -9.93 3.03
N GLY A 119 -7.31 -10.95 3.85
CA GLY A 119 -8.19 -10.90 5.01
C GLY A 119 -7.53 -10.34 6.27
N HIS A 120 -6.22 -10.09 6.27
CA HIS A 120 -5.53 -9.34 7.32
C HIS A 120 -6.18 -7.95 7.49
N LYS A 121 -6.12 -7.38 8.70
CA LYS A 121 -6.65 -6.04 8.96
C LYS A 121 -5.53 -5.05 9.16
N ALA A 122 -5.37 -4.14 8.20
CA ALA A 122 -4.34 -3.12 8.16
C ALA A 122 -4.94 -1.74 7.89
N GLY A 123 -4.16 -0.69 8.13
CA GLY A 123 -4.49 0.65 7.65
C GLY A 123 -4.46 0.68 6.13
N TYR A 124 -4.74 1.83 5.50
CA TYR A 124 -4.68 1.94 4.05
C TYR A 124 -4.33 3.34 3.59
N ILE A 125 -3.78 3.43 2.38
CA ILE A 125 -3.33 4.68 1.79
C ILE A 125 -4.08 4.88 0.48
N CYS A 126 -4.86 5.96 0.42
CA CYS A 126 -5.52 6.39 -0.81
C CYS A 126 -4.67 7.44 -1.51
N GLN A 127 -4.71 7.47 -2.84
CA GLN A 127 -4.16 8.54 -3.66
C GLN A 127 -5.26 9.28 -4.44
N VAL A 128 -5.04 10.56 -4.71
CA VAL A 128 -5.89 11.30 -5.65
C VAL A 128 -5.83 10.61 -7.01
N ARG A 129 -6.97 10.54 -7.70
CA ARG A 129 -7.03 10.00 -9.04
C ARG A 129 -6.31 10.96 -9.99
N ASN A 130 -5.17 10.54 -10.51
CA ASN A 130 -4.55 11.22 -11.63
C ASN A 130 -5.34 10.81 -12.87
N GLU A 131 -6.29 11.64 -13.30
CA GLU A 131 -6.96 11.43 -14.58
C GLU A 131 -5.93 11.60 -15.70
N CYS A 132 -5.87 10.59 -16.59
CA CYS A 132 -4.97 10.38 -17.74
C CYS A 132 -3.68 9.59 -17.43
N ASP A 133 -3.76 8.26 -17.59
CA ASP A 133 -2.64 7.33 -17.58
C ASP A 133 -2.87 6.21 -18.61
#